data_AF-A0A4R1J7Y4-F1
#
_entry.id   AF-A0A4R1J7Y4-F1
#
_cell.length_a   1.000
_cell.length_b   1.000
_cell.length_c   1.000
_cell.angle_alpha   90.00
_cell.angle_beta   90.00
_cell.angle_gamma   90.00
#
_symmetry.space_group_name_H-M   'P 1'
#
loop_
_entity.id
_entity.type
_entity.pdbx_description
1 polymer ?
#
loop_
_entity_poly.entity_id
_entity_poly.type
_entity_poly.pdbx_seq_one_letter_code
_entity_poly.pdbx_strand_id
1 'polypeptide(L)'
;MASLVLEQISKLERQLTILREQAKLADQQGRRAYQVLARKDERFHCLSDLFCDYADELFDDLSRLQRLSQKTADTDLLQLYCDRLCGKFIMLQGVINRLSHQQTRTKAKVDVWRSKVKKVVDSGNLTQLYAKLEQQHIFEHRLKEEIDVKILQLNRSTSIEQSAVLQTSILDLKTRYGRCQRTTWQLEQLINQKQSR
;
A
#
# COMPACT_ATOMS: atom_id res chain seq x y z
N MET A 1 30.05 -10.29 27.36
CA MET A 1 30.15 -10.00 25.91
C MET A 1 29.30 -10.97 25.09
N ALA A 2 29.53 -12.29 25.14
CA ALA A 2 28.70 -13.28 24.43
C ALA A 2 27.20 -13.27 24.82
N SER A 3 26.86 -12.99 26.10
CA SER A 3 25.46 -12.89 26.54
C SER A 3 24.71 -11.70 25.94
N LEU A 4 25.41 -10.60 25.63
CA LEU A 4 24.80 -9.38 25.10
C LEU A 4 24.42 -9.53 23.61
N VAL A 5 25.27 -10.24 22.85
CA VAL A 5 25.03 -10.57 21.44
C VAL A 5 23.89 -11.58 21.30
N LEU A 6 23.83 -12.58 22.19
CA LEU A 6 22.72 -13.54 22.22
C LEU A 6 21.37 -12.87 22.55
N GLU A 7 21.36 -11.94 23.50
CA GLU A 7 20.15 -11.18 23.85
C GLU A 7 19.66 -10.29 22.69
N GLN A 8 20.59 -9.67 21.96
CA GLN A 8 20.28 -8.90 20.74
C GLN A 8 19.72 -9.79 19.62
N ILE A 9 20.28 -10.98 19.42
CA ILE A 9 19.79 -11.97 18.44
C ILE A 9 18.37 -12.41 18.79
N SER A 10 18.08 -12.73 20.06
CA SER A 10 16.73 -13.13 20.50
C SER A 10 15.71 -12.00 20.34
N LYS A 11 16.14 -10.74 20.54
CA LYS A 11 15.30 -9.56 20.30
C LYS A 11 14.99 -9.39 18.81
N LEU A 12 16.00 -9.53 17.95
CA LEU A 12 15.84 -9.46 16.49
C LEU A 12 14.92 -10.57 15.97
N GLU A 13 15.00 -11.78 16.52
CA GLU A 13 14.12 -12.90 16.16
C GLU A 13 12.64 -12.60 16.42
N ARG A 14 12.32 -12.05 17.60
CA ARG A 14 10.95 -11.62 17.93
C ARG A 14 10.47 -10.51 16.99
N GLN A 15 11.33 -9.54 16.71
CA GLN A 15 11.01 -8.43 15.81
C GLN A 15 10.81 -8.90 14.36
N LEU A 16 11.59 -9.89 13.90
CA LEU A 16 11.45 -10.50 12.59
C LEU A 16 10.17 -11.31 12.45
N THR A 17 9.73 -11.97 13.53
CA THR A 17 8.44 -12.69 13.54
C THR A 17 7.29 -11.73 13.29
N ILE A 18 7.27 -10.59 14.00
CA ILE A 18 6.27 -9.54 13.81
C ILE A 18 6.36 -8.97 12.39
N LEU A 19 7.58 -8.70 11.89
CA LEU A 19 7.77 -8.17 10.54
C LEU A 19 7.25 -9.12 9.46
N ARG A 20 7.43 -10.43 9.64
CA ARG A 20 6.93 -11.46 8.73
C ARG A 20 5.41 -11.51 8.70
N GLU A 21 4.76 -11.38 9.85
CA GLU A 21 3.29 -11.28 9.90
C GLU A 21 2.79 -10.03 9.19
N GLN A 22 3.46 -8.88 9.40
CA GLN A 22 3.13 -7.64 8.70
C GLN A 22 3.36 -7.76 7.18
N ALA A 23 4.43 -8.44 6.76
CA ALA A 23 4.71 -8.73 5.36
C ALA A 23 3.62 -9.61 4.74
N LYS A 24 3.22 -10.70 5.41
CA LYS A 24 2.10 -11.56 4.97
C LYS A 24 0.79 -10.78 4.84
N LEU A 25 0.47 -9.91 5.79
CA LEU A 25 -0.71 -9.05 5.72
C LEU A 25 -0.63 -8.08 4.53
N ALA A 26 0.55 -7.52 4.25
CA ALA A 26 0.74 -6.66 3.08
C ALA A 26 0.53 -7.43 1.76
N ASP A 27 1.07 -8.64 1.65
CA ASP A 27 0.90 -9.51 0.48
C ASP A 27 -0.56 -9.92 0.28
N GLN A 28 -1.28 -10.28 1.36
CA GLN A 28 -2.72 -10.59 1.33
C GLN A 28 -3.58 -9.39 0.91
N GLN A 29 -3.13 -8.16 1.19
CA GLN A 29 -3.77 -6.94 0.72
C GLN A 29 -3.48 -6.63 -0.75
N GLY A 30 -2.78 -7.53 -1.46
CA GLY A 30 -2.40 -7.38 -2.87
C GLY A 30 -1.26 -6.40 -3.08
N ARG A 31 -0.54 -6.01 -2.03
CA ARG A 31 0.64 -5.16 -2.15
C ARG A 31 1.80 -6.00 -2.67
N ARG A 32 2.61 -5.38 -3.51
CA ARG A 32 3.70 -6.05 -4.19
C ARG A 32 5.02 -5.38 -3.88
N ALA A 33 5.99 -6.18 -3.48
CA ALA A 33 7.33 -5.72 -3.19
C ALA A 33 7.95 -5.05 -4.42
N TYR A 34 7.66 -5.57 -5.63
CA TYR A 34 8.22 -5.06 -6.90
C TYR A 34 7.96 -3.57 -7.13
N GLN A 35 6.86 -3.04 -6.59
CA GLN A 35 6.40 -1.67 -6.87
C GLN A 35 7.09 -0.63 -5.99
N VAL A 36 7.69 -1.06 -4.87
CA VAL A 36 8.10 -0.15 -3.79
C VAL A 36 9.55 -0.38 -3.38
N LEU A 37 10.00 -1.63 -3.40
CA LEU A 37 11.41 -1.99 -3.29
C LEU A 37 11.98 -1.89 -4.71
N ALA A 38 12.92 -0.98 -4.94
CA ALA A 38 13.60 -0.91 -6.23
C ALA A 38 14.15 -2.31 -6.56
N ARG A 39 13.99 -2.75 -7.82
CA ARG A 39 14.31 -4.09 -8.34
C ARG A 39 15.68 -4.67 -7.93
N LYS A 40 16.58 -3.83 -7.43
CA LYS A 40 17.92 -4.16 -6.95
C LYS A 40 18.29 -3.25 -5.77
N ASP A 41 17.56 -3.32 -4.67
CA ASP A 41 18.19 -2.86 -3.43
C ASP A 41 19.34 -3.83 -3.15
N GLU A 42 20.59 -3.33 -3.28
CA GLU A 42 21.82 -4.13 -3.15
C GLU A 42 21.94 -4.83 -1.79
N ARG A 43 21.12 -4.45 -0.81
CA ARG A 43 21.07 -5.10 0.49
C ARG A 43 20.40 -6.47 0.42
N PHE A 44 19.44 -6.69 -0.49
CA PHE A 44 18.69 -7.94 -0.59
C PHE A 44 19.13 -8.79 -1.78
N HIS A 45 19.18 -10.10 -1.58
CA HIS A 45 19.42 -11.06 -2.65
C HIS A 45 18.09 -11.55 -3.26
N CYS A 46 17.00 -11.44 -2.50
CA CYS A 46 15.66 -11.76 -2.95
C CYS A 46 15.20 -10.77 -4.02
N LEU A 47 14.72 -11.30 -5.14
CA LEU A 47 14.12 -10.56 -6.24
C LEU A 47 12.63 -10.90 -6.40
N SER A 48 12.03 -11.46 -5.35
CA SER A 48 10.63 -11.86 -5.37
C SER A 48 9.70 -10.67 -5.37
N ASP A 49 8.46 -10.93 -5.72
CA ASP A 49 7.40 -9.95 -5.67
C ASP A 49 6.65 -9.89 -4.32
N LEU A 50 6.93 -10.83 -3.42
CA LEU A 50 6.25 -10.93 -2.15
C LEU A 50 7.11 -10.35 -1.04
N PHE A 51 6.51 -9.56 -0.14
CA PHE A 51 7.19 -9.04 1.04
C PHE A 51 7.59 -10.18 1.99
N CYS A 52 6.83 -11.27 2.03
CA CYS A 52 7.17 -12.44 2.86
C CYS A 52 8.52 -13.05 2.51
N ASP A 53 8.90 -13.04 1.23
CA ASP A 53 10.15 -13.65 0.77
C ASP A 53 11.37 -12.81 1.20
N TYR A 54 11.21 -11.48 1.29
CA TYR A 54 12.22 -10.60 1.89
C TYR A 54 12.33 -10.77 3.41
N ALA A 55 11.22 -11.06 4.09
CA ALA A 55 11.25 -11.39 5.51
C ALA A 55 11.92 -12.74 5.75
N ASP A 56 11.70 -13.72 4.87
CA ASP A 56 12.32 -15.04 4.95
C ASP A 56 13.84 -14.97 4.70
N GLU A 57 14.32 -14.11 3.78
CA GLU A 57 15.77 -13.83 3.63
C GLU A 57 16.40 -13.31 4.93
N LEU A 58 15.69 -12.47 5.69
CA LEU A 58 16.18 -11.98 6.99
C LEU A 58 16.27 -13.09 8.04
N PHE A 59 15.36 -14.07 8.01
CA PHE A 59 15.44 -15.25 8.88
C PHE A 59 16.63 -16.14 8.53
N ASP A 60 16.92 -16.31 7.23
CA ASP A 60 18.10 -17.03 6.77
C ASP A 60 19.39 -16.33 7.22
N ASP A 61 19.46 -15.00 7.11
CA ASP A 61 20.60 -14.21 7.55
C ASP A 61 20.78 -14.26 9.07
N LEU A 62 19.69 -14.22 9.86
CA LEU A 62 19.73 -14.40 11.31
C LEU A 62 20.27 -15.80 11.68
N SER A 63 19.79 -16.84 10.99
CA SER A 63 20.24 -18.22 11.21
C SER A 63 21.73 -18.39 10.89
N ARG A 64 22.21 -17.72 9.83
CA ARG A 64 23.64 -17.68 9.49
C ARG A 64 24.45 -16.96 10.55
N LEU A 65 23.97 -15.82 11.05
CA LEU A 65 24.62 -15.05 12.12
C LEU A 65 24.72 -15.87 13.41
N GLN A 66 23.66 -16.60 13.79
CA GLN A 66 23.67 -17.50 14.94
C GLN A 66 24.75 -18.59 14.80
N ARG A 67 24.81 -19.25 13.63
CA ARG A 67 25.86 -20.26 13.35
C ARG A 67 27.26 -19.64 13.34
N LEU A 68 27.41 -18.42 12.85
CA LEU A 68 28.69 -17.70 12.84
C LEU A 68 29.14 -17.40 14.28
N SER A 69 28.23 -16.93 15.13
CA SER A 69 28.53 -16.62 16.54
C SER A 69 28.97 -17.84 17.37
N GLN A 70 28.62 -19.05 16.93
CA GLN A 70 29.08 -20.30 17.54
C GLN A 70 30.47 -20.74 17.04
N LYS A 71 30.90 -20.25 15.87
CA LYS A 71 32.12 -20.68 15.18
C LYS A 71 33.28 -19.70 15.31
N THR A 72 32.99 -18.42 15.50
CA THR A 72 34.03 -17.38 15.63
C THR A 72 33.84 -16.58 16.91
N ALA A 73 34.97 -16.22 17.54
CA ALA A 73 35.02 -15.26 18.64
C ALA A 73 35.31 -13.82 18.15
N ASP A 74 35.46 -13.63 16.83
CA ASP A 74 35.66 -12.33 16.20
C ASP A 74 34.42 -11.46 16.35
N THR A 75 34.47 -10.55 17.32
CA THR A 75 33.36 -9.67 17.67
C THR A 75 33.09 -8.61 16.61
N ASP A 76 34.11 -8.17 15.88
CA ASP A 76 33.99 -7.11 14.88
C ASP A 76 33.29 -7.63 13.64
N LEU A 77 33.63 -8.87 13.24
CA LEU A 77 32.94 -9.57 12.17
C LEU A 77 31.46 -9.80 12.52
N LEU A 78 31.17 -10.26 13.74
CA LEU A 78 29.79 -10.47 14.19
C LEU A 78 28.98 -9.16 14.20
N GLN A 79 29.60 -8.06 14.66
CA GLN A 79 28.97 -6.75 14.67
C GLN A 79 28.64 -6.27 13.25
N LEU A 80 29.55 -6.46 12.28
CA LEU A 80 29.32 -6.09 10.88
C LEU A 80 28.09 -6.81 10.28
N TYR A 81 27.96 -8.12 10.55
CA TYR A 81 26.80 -8.89 10.07
C TYR A 81 25.51 -8.50 10.79
N CYS A 82 25.57 -8.22 12.10
CA CYS A 82 24.46 -7.66 12.86
C CYS A 82 23.97 -6.34 12.24
N ASP A 83 24.89 -5.41 11.94
CA ASP A 83 24.57 -4.10 11.40
C ASP A 83 23.94 -4.22 9.99
N ARG A 84 24.47 -5.13 9.16
CA ARG A 84 23.88 -5.43 7.85
C ARG A 84 22.46 -5.97 7.96
N LEU A 85 22.22 -6.90 8.89
CA LEU A 85 20.90 -7.47 9.16
C LEU A 85 19.92 -6.38 9.66
N CYS A 86 20.36 -5.56 10.62
CA CYS A 86 19.59 -4.42 11.13
C CYS A 86 19.24 -3.43 10.01
N GLY A 87 20.19 -3.14 9.11
CA GLY A 87 19.97 -2.26 7.97
C GLY A 87 18.90 -2.77 6.99
N LYS A 88 18.89 -4.08 6.71
CA LYS A 88 17.83 -4.73 5.93
C LYS A 88 16.48 -4.67 6.66
N PHE A 89 16.47 -4.99 7.95
CA PHE A 89 15.26 -4.97 8.80
C PHE A 89 14.59 -3.60 8.82
N ILE A 90 15.36 -2.54 9.13
CA ILE A 90 14.84 -1.15 9.21
C ILE A 90 14.26 -0.72 7.87
N MET A 91 14.91 -1.09 6.77
CA MET A 91 14.46 -0.74 5.44
C MET A 91 13.12 -1.42 5.11
N LEU A 92 13.02 -2.74 5.28
CA LEU A 92 11.79 -3.50 5.01
C LEU A 92 10.64 -3.02 5.91
N GLN A 93 10.91 -2.82 7.20
CA GLN A 93 9.94 -2.29 8.15
C GLN A 93 9.48 -0.89 7.77
N GLY A 94 10.39 0.00 7.35
CA GLY A 94 10.07 1.35 6.90
C GLY A 94 9.21 1.38 5.63
N VAL A 95 9.41 0.45 4.71
CA VAL A 95 8.56 0.29 3.52
C VAL A 95 7.16 -0.16 3.92
N ILE A 96 7.04 -1.24 4.70
CA ILE A 96 5.75 -1.79 5.14
C ILE A 96 4.94 -0.75 5.95
N ASN A 97 5.60 0.00 6.83
CA ASN A 97 4.98 1.06 7.63
C ASN A 97 4.49 2.25 6.79
N ARG A 98 5.23 2.66 5.76
CA ARG A 98 4.76 3.73 4.85
C ARG A 98 3.48 3.33 4.13
N LEU A 99 3.41 2.08 3.70
CA LEU A 99 2.24 1.54 3.02
C LEU A 99 1.04 1.41 3.99
N SER A 100 1.25 1.06 5.26
CA SER A 100 0.17 1.03 6.26
C SER A 100 -0.38 2.43 6.54
N HIS A 101 0.49 3.45 6.67
CA HIS A 101 0.09 4.83 6.98
C HIS A 101 -0.62 5.56 5.82
N GLN A 102 -0.30 5.24 4.56
CA GLN A 102 -1.06 5.74 3.40
C GLN A 102 -2.52 5.25 3.41
N GLN A 103 -2.77 4.04 3.91
CA GLN A 103 -4.11 3.45 3.96
C GLN A 103 -4.98 4.04 5.07
N THR A 104 -4.42 4.33 6.24
CA THR A 104 -5.15 4.98 7.35
C THR A 104 -5.61 6.39 6.97
N ARG A 105 -4.76 7.16 6.27
CA ARG A 105 -5.10 8.52 5.81
C ARG A 105 -6.20 8.53 4.75
N THR A 106 -6.22 7.55 3.85
CA THR A 106 -7.26 7.45 2.80
C THR A 106 -8.58 6.91 3.34
N LYS A 107 -8.56 5.88 4.20
CA LYS A 107 -9.78 5.38 4.87
C LYS A 107 -10.45 6.44 5.74
N ALA A 108 -9.69 7.15 6.58
CA ALA A 108 -10.26 8.19 7.45
C ALA A 108 -10.97 9.30 6.65
N LYS A 109 -10.42 9.73 5.51
CA LYS A 109 -11.09 10.71 4.64
C LYS A 109 -12.38 10.18 4.01
N VAL A 110 -12.38 8.91 3.59
CA VAL A 110 -13.55 8.25 3.00
C VAL A 110 -14.66 8.07 4.05
N ASP A 111 -14.31 7.70 5.29
CA ASP A 111 -15.28 7.46 6.35
C ASP A 111 -15.91 8.77 6.87
N VAL A 112 -15.12 9.85 6.98
CA VAL A 112 -15.65 11.20 7.27
C VAL A 112 -16.59 11.66 6.16
N TRP A 113 -16.24 11.42 4.90
CA TRP A 113 -17.10 11.76 3.77
C TRP A 113 -18.40 10.94 3.78
N ARG A 114 -18.32 9.61 3.99
CA ARG A 114 -19.49 8.73 4.13
C ARG A 114 -20.40 9.16 5.28
N SER A 115 -19.85 9.53 6.42
CA SER A 115 -20.62 10.01 7.58
C SER A 115 -21.34 11.33 7.27
N LYS A 116 -20.68 12.27 6.57
CA LYS A 116 -21.31 13.51 6.09
C LYS A 116 -22.39 13.26 5.04
N VAL A 117 -22.21 12.28 4.16
CA VAL A 117 -23.26 11.86 3.20
C VAL A 117 -24.45 11.31 3.95
N LYS A 118 -24.25 10.34 4.84
CA LYS A 118 -25.30 9.72 5.64
C LYS A 118 -26.11 10.73 6.47
N LYS A 119 -25.46 11.69 7.15
CA LYS A 119 -26.18 12.74 7.89
C LYS A 119 -27.09 13.64 7.03
N VAL A 120 -26.70 13.89 5.79
CA VAL A 120 -27.54 14.67 4.85
C VAL A 120 -28.69 13.83 4.32
N VAL A 121 -28.46 12.54 4.08
CA VAL A 121 -29.51 11.57 3.75
C VAL A 121 -30.55 11.45 4.88
N ASP A 122 -30.09 11.38 6.13
CA ASP A 122 -30.94 11.19 7.30
C ASP A 122 -31.70 12.47 7.69
N SER A 123 -31.14 13.66 7.42
CA SER A 123 -31.78 14.96 7.72
C SER A 123 -32.85 15.40 6.71
N GLY A 124 -33.07 14.66 5.62
CA GLY A 124 -34.17 14.91 4.67
C GLY A 124 -34.06 16.19 3.84
N ASN A 125 -32.91 16.87 3.84
CA ASN A 125 -32.71 18.11 3.09
C ASN A 125 -32.51 17.84 1.59
N LEU A 126 -33.60 17.76 0.84
CA LEU A 126 -33.62 17.49 -0.60
C LEU A 126 -32.68 18.42 -1.39
N THR A 127 -32.64 19.71 -1.02
CA THR A 127 -31.76 20.73 -1.63
C THR A 127 -30.28 20.39 -1.44
N GLN A 128 -29.90 19.82 -0.31
CA GLN A 128 -28.50 19.40 -0.05
C GLN A 128 -28.16 18.10 -0.78
N LEU A 129 -29.15 17.23 -1.04
CA LEU A 129 -28.96 16.04 -1.89
C LEU A 129 -28.71 16.43 -3.33
N TYR A 130 -29.47 17.38 -3.88
CA TYR A 130 -29.22 17.93 -5.22
C TYR A 130 -27.87 18.61 -5.33
N ALA A 131 -27.47 19.42 -4.34
CA ALA A 131 -26.15 20.04 -4.32
C ALA A 131 -25.01 18.99 -4.31
N LYS A 132 -25.20 17.85 -3.64
CA LYS A 132 -24.23 16.75 -3.63
C LYS A 132 -24.23 15.96 -4.92
N LEU A 133 -25.39 15.75 -5.54
CA LEU A 133 -25.49 15.11 -6.85
C LEU A 133 -24.74 15.94 -7.90
N GLU A 134 -24.92 17.25 -7.90
CA GLU A 134 -24.20 18.16 -8.80
C GLU A 134 -22.69 18.10 -8.58
N GLN A 135 -22.24 18.15 -7.32
CA GLN A 135 -20.81 17.97 -7.00
C GLN A 135 -20.25 16.64 -7.51
N GLN A 136 -21.05 15.58 -7.43
CA GLN A 136 -20.66 14.25 -7.89
C GLN A 136 -20.55 14.20 -9.42
N HIS A 137 -21.49 14.79 -10.15
CA HIS A 137 -21.41 14.90 -11.62
C HIS A 137 -20.20 15.71 -12.08
N ILE A 138 -19.87 16.82 -11.41
CA ILE A 138 -18.65 17.58 -11.70
C ILE A 138 -17.41 16.71 -11.50
N PHE A 139 -17.38 15.89 -10.45
CA PHE A 139 -16.26 14.98 -10.20
C PHE A 139 -16.16 13.87 -11.26
N GLU A 140 -17.29 13.31 -11.68
CA GLU A 140 -17.35 12.35 -12.78
C GLU A 140 -16.86 12.93 -14.09
N HIS A 141 -17.26 14.15 -14.42
CA HIS A 141 -16.80 14.85 -15.62
C HIS A 141 -15.28 14.99 -15.63
N ARG A 142 -14.70 15.47 -14.52
CA ARG A 142 -13.24 15.64 -14.39
C ARG A 142 -12.50 14.31 -14.49
N LEU A 143 -13.02 13.25 -13.87
CA LEU A 143 -12.44 11.90 -13.97
C LEU A 143 -12.47 11.39 -15.40
N LYS A 144 -13.56 11.64 -16.12
CA LYS A 144 -13.70 11.25 -17.53
C LYS A 144 -12.71 12.02 -18.42
N GLU A 145 -12.59 13.33 -18.24
CA GLU A 145 -11.58 14.14 -18.95
C GLU A 145 -10.16 13.62 -18.70
N GLU A 146 -9.83 13.26 -17.46
CA GLU A 146 -8.51 12.71 -17.13
C GLU A 146 -8.27 11.35 -17.80
N ILE A 147 -9.28 10.47 -17.84
CA ILE A 147 -9.23 9.20 -18.58
C ILE A 147 -8.98 9.46 -20.07
N ASP A 148 -9.72 10.40 -20.67
CA ASP A 148 -9.61 10.71 -22.10
C ASP A 148 -8.22 11.27 -22.44
N VAL A 149 -7.67 12.16 -21.60
CA VAL A 149 -6.29 12.66 -21.73
C VAL A 149 -5.28 11.52 -21.66
N LYS A 150 -5.43 10.59 -20.71
CA LYS A 150 -4.52 9.44 -20.55
C LYS A 150 -4.61 8.47 -21.72
N ILE A 151 -5.81 8.26 -22.29
CA ILE A 151 -5.99 7.46 -23.51
C ILE A 151 -5.30 8.12 -24.70
N LEU A 152 -5.41 9.45 -24.85
CA LEU A 152 -4.70 10.20 -25.90
C LEU A 152 -3.19 10.09 -25.73
N GLN A 153 -2.67 10.16 -24.50
CA GLN A 153 -1.25 9.94 -24.21
C GLN A 153 -0.80 8.52 -24.55
N LEU A 154 -1.62 7.51 -24.24
CA LEU A 154 -1.36 6.12 -24.58
C LEU A 154 -1.25 5.93 -26.10
N ASN A 155 -2.21 6.48 -26.85
CA ASN A 155 -2.25 6.39 -28.31
C ASN A 155 -1.07 7.09 -28.99
N ARG A 156 -0.45 8.07 -28.32
CA ARG A 156 0.74 8.80 -28.81
C ARG A 156 2.06 8.19 -28.32
N SER A 157 2.01 7.27 -27.36
CA SER A 157 3.21 6.68 -26.77
C SER A 157 3.82 5.64 -27.71
N THR A 158 5.12 5.75 -27.97
CA THR A 158 5.89 4.77 -28.76
C THR A 158 6.69 3.80 -27.90
N SER A 159 6.83 4.08 -26.60
CA SER A 159 7.54 3.23 -25.64
C SER A 159 6.61 2.20 -25.00
N ILE A 160 7.02 0.92 -25.04
CA ILE A 160 6.28 -0.21 -24.46
C ILE A 160 6.14 -0.06 -22.93
N GLU A 161 7.20 0.37 -22.24
CA GLU A 161 7.18 0.56 -20.79
C GLU A 161 6.24 1.70 -20.37
N GLN A 162 6.27 2.82 -21.09
CA GLN A 162 5.36 3.94 -20.84
C GLN A 162 3.91 3.56 -21.13
N SER A 163 3.68 2.77 -22.18
CA SER A 163 2.36 2.25 -22.53
C SER A 163 1.78 1.37 -21.42
N ALA A 164 2.58 0.47 -20.82
CA ALA A 164 2.14 -0.36 -19.70
C ALA A 164 1.78 0.46 -18.44
N VAL A 165 2.56 1.50 -18.13
CA VAL A 165 2.27 2.43 -17.01
C VAL A 165 0.99 3.24 -17.28
N LEU A 166 0.79 3.71 -18.51
CA LEU A 166 -0.42 4.44 -18.89
C LEU A 166 -1.66 3.54 -18.85
N GLN A 167 -1.57 2.29 -19.32
CA GLN A 167 -2.68 1.33 -19.26
C GLN A 167 -3.11 1.01 -17.83
N THR A 168 -2.15 0.77 -16.93
CA THR A 168 -2.45 0.53 -15.51
C THR A 168 -3.09 1.76 -14.86
N SER A 169 -2.60 2.96 -15.17
CA SER A 169 -3.21 4.21 -14.71
C SER A 169 -4.64 4.40 -15.23
N ILE A 170 -4.90 4.09 -16.51
CA ILE A 170 -6.26 4.17 -17.10
C ILE A 170 -7.21 3.20 -16.43
N LEU A 171 -6.76 1.97 -16.13
CA LEU A 171 -7.58 0.96 -15.45
C LEU A 171 -7.97 1.39 -14.03
N ASP A 172 -7.04 1.99 -13.27
CA ASP A 172 -7.34 2.51 -11.93
C ASP A 172 -8.36 3.68 -12.01
N LEU A 173 -8.15 4.61 -12.94
CA LEU A 173 -9.09 5.72 -13.16
C LEU A 173 -10.48 5.22 -13.57
N LYS A 174 -10.59 4.25 -14.48
CA LYS A 174 -11.88 3.62 -14.85
C LYS A 174 -12.56 2.94 -13.68
N THR A 175 -11.79 2.26 -12.82
CA THR A 175 -12.32 1.63 -11.61
C THR A 175 -12.88 2.67 -10.64
N ARG A 176 -12.18 3.79 -10.46
CA ARG A 176 -12.64 4.93 -9.65
C ARG A 176 -13.89 5.58 -10.24
N TYR A 177 -13.92 5.78 -11.55
CA TYR A 177 -15.07 6.33 -12.26
C TYR A 177 -16.32 5.45 -12.08
N GLY A 178 -16.21 4.13 -12.23
CA GLY A 178 -17.33 3.21 -11.98
C GLY A 178 -17.86 3.26 -10.54
N ARG A 179 -16.98 3.46 -9.55
CA ARG A 179 -17.41 3.68 -8.14
C ARG A 179 -18.15 5.01 -7.96
N CYS A 180 -17.75 6.04 -8.69
CA CYS A 180 -18.43 7.34 -8.69
C CYS A 180 -19.84 7.21 -9.27
N GLN A 181 -19.97 6.57 -10.43
CA GLN A 181 -21.26 6.31 -11.09
C GLN A 181 -22.23 5.55 -10.18
N ARG A 182 -21.73 4.54 -9.47
CA ARG A 182 -22.54 3.82 -8.48
C ARG A 182 -23.05 4.72 -7.36
N THR A 183 -22.23 5.69 -6.93
CA THR A 183 -22.60 6.63 -5.87
C THR A 183 -23.61 7.66 -6.36
N THR A 184 -23.46 8.14 -7.59
CA THR A 184 -24.42 9.01 -8.29
C THR A 184 -25.77 8.32 -8.41
N TRP A 185 -25.79 7.08 -8.92
CA TRP A 185 -27.02 6.28 -8.99
C TRP A 185 -27.70 6.11 -7.63
N GLN A 186 -26.92 5.87 -6.56
CA GLN A 186 -27.48 5.79 -5.19
C GLN A 186 -28.11 7.11 -4.72
N LEU A 187 -27.49 8.25 -5.05
CA LEU A 187 -28.03 9.57 -4.74
C LEU A 187 -29.32 9.85 -5.53
N GLU A 188 -29.35 9.53 -6.84
CA GLU A 188 -30.53 9.66 -7.70
C GLU A 188 -31.70 8.80 -7.18
N GLN A 189 -31.44 7.54 -6.85
CA GLN A 189 -32.45 6.64 -6.28
C GLN A 189 -33.03 7.19 -4.97
N LEU A 190 -32.16 7.73 -4.11
CA LEU A 190 -32.59 8.32 -2.85
C LEU A 190 -33.45 9.58 -3.05
N ILE A 191 -33.07 10.44 -4.00
CA ILE A 191 -33.85 11.63 -4.37
C ILE A 191 -35.24 11.20 -4.86
N ASN A 192 -35.30 10.22 -5.77
CA ASN A 192 -36.57 9.70 -6.30
C ASN A 192 -37.44 9.12 -5.18
N GLN A 193 -36.88 8.33 -4.27
CA GLN A 193 -37.61 7.77 -3.12
C GLN A 193 -38.18 8.84 -2.18
N LYS A 194 -37.49 9.97 -2.03
CA LYS A 194 -37.95 11.09 -1.20
C LYS A 194 -38.96 11.98 -1.91
N GLN A 195 -38.98 12.00 -3.24
CA GLN A 195 -39.98 12.71 -4.04
C GLN A 195 -41.27 11.90 -4.23
N SER A 196 -41.19 10.57 -4.18
CA SER A 196 -42.36 9.67 -4.28
C SER A 196 -43.06 9.42 -2.93
N ARG A 197 -42.63 10.07 -1.84
CA ARG A 197 -43.28 10.04 -0.53
C ARG A 197 -43.92 11.38 -0.24
#